data_AF-A0A399Y7U6-F1
#
_entry.id   AF-A0A399Y7U6-F1
#
_cell.length_a   1.000
_cell.length_b   1.000
_cell.length_c   1.000
_cell.angle_alpha   90.00
_cell.angle_beta   90.00
_cell.angle_gamma   90.00
#
_symmetry.space_group_name_H-M   'P 1'
#
loop_
_entity.id
_entity.type
_entity.pdbx_description
1 polymer ?
#
loop_
_entity_poly.entity_id
_entity_poly.type
_entity_poly.pdbx_seq_one_letter_code
_entity_poly.pdbx_strand_id
1 'polypeptide(L)'
;MSWGQVAPGIVGLALLWVLPGYAVLRLLGVRGLLALGAGPAVTSGVSGVLAIGYALVGLRWSLWSMLAGMLLVGALAALAGRLLGTTSDPRGATVAGERPLRTREKVWLALTWLLGGGVLGAAMMSGMGRADQPPQAWDAVFHLNALWFVRETGDASSLGGLAPMYADKVQPFYPAVWHGIVAVAPGFERVTEAANSSSLVLGAVVWVAGLVALTRVVYPARALPAVLVPVLAASYVTFPAIAVSMLAVWPFALSVACLPGTIALVIATLRGLLSWQLHLVHAAGLVLAVTGVVLAHPSGLFSLVLLAVPLLTVLLGRQMRRQSRHGSRAVAVAVMTGWVVAVVGVIAFLVSFPPVQAIMDYQRGGQDSYLPGIGSLLIDHPLIYVYKITSVNLVGTVLVLLGVGLTVARAHARWLVASLAAAVALTLLAAGPPENPLRILAGFWYTQPSRINQLVLV
;
A
#
# COMPACT_ATOMS: atom_id res chain seq x y z
N MET A 1 -19.25 22.79 1.28
CA MET A 1 -19.97 21.58 1.68
C MET A 1 -19.38 21.10 2.98
N SER A 2 -20.21 20.70 3.94
CA SER A 2 -19.75 20.09 5.18
C SER A 2 -19.43 18.61 4.96
N TRP A 3 -18.67 18.01 5.87
CA TRP A 3 -18.38 16.57 5.87
C TRP A 3 -19.66 15.73 5.96
N GLY A 4 -20.68 16.20 6.68
CA GLY A 4 -21.97 15.51 6.77
C GLY A 4 -22.70 15.42 5.43
N GLN A 5 -22.59 16.45 4.58
CA GLN A 5 -23.22 16.45 3.24
C GLN A 5 -22.59 15.43 2.29
N VAL A 6 -21.28 15.17 2.43
CA VAL A 6 -20.55 14.23 1.56
C VAL A 6 -20.36 12.85 2.20
N ALA A 7 -20.89 12.62 3.39
CA ALA A 7 -20.76 11.35 4.12
C ALA A 7 -21.27 10.14 3.32
N PRO A 8 -22.41 10.19 2.60
CA PRO A 8 -22.82 9.10 1.72
C PRO A 8 -21.81 8.81 0.61
N GLY A 9 -21.18 9.85 0.04
CA GLY A 9 -20.13 9.72 -0.97
C GLY A 9 -18.85 9.08 -0.40
N ILE A 10 -18.47 9.43 0.83
CA ILE A 10 -17.33 8.79 1.54
C ILE A 10 -17.58 7.29 1.71
N VAL A 11 -18.79 6.90 2.13
CA VAL A 11 -19.18 5.48 2.25
C VAL A 11 -19.17 4.81 0.88
N GLY A 12 -19.74 5.45 -0.14
CA GLY A 12 -19.72 4.96 -1.51
C GLY A 12 -18.30 4.70 -2.02
N LEU A 13 -17.37 5.63 -1.77
CA LEU A 13 -15.97 5.52 -2.14
C LEU A 13 -15.25 4.41 -1.37
N ALA A 14 -15.52 4.26 -0.07
CA ALA A 14 -14.97 3.15 0.72
C ALA A 14 -15.45 1.78 0.21
N LEU A 15 -16.74 1.66 -0.11
CA LEU A 15 -17.30 0.45 -0.72
C LEU A 15 -16.69 0.19 -2.09
N LEU A 16 -16.55 1.23 -2.92
CA LEU A 16 -15.96 1.13 -4.25
C LEU A 16 -14.52 0.62 -4.22
N TRP A 17 -13.74 1.05 -3.22
CA TRP A 17 -12.36 0.62 -3.06
C TRP A 17 -12.23 -0.80 -2.49
N VAL A 18 -13.03 -1.13 -1.47
CA VAL A 18 -12.86 -2.36 -0.69
C VAL A 18 -13.62 -3.53 -1.30
N LEU A 19 -14.88 -3.33 -1.67
CA LEU A 19 -15.82 -4.41 -1.97
C LEU A 19 -15.46 -5.23 -3.23
N PRO A 20 -15.07 -4.63 -4.37
CA PRO A 20 -14.82 -5.40 -5.60
C PRO A 20 -13.65 -6.38 -5.44
N GLY A 21 -12.49 -5.89 -5.01
CA GLY A 21 -11.31 -6.73 -4.79
C GLY A 21 -11.49 -7.71 -3.63
N TYR A 22 -12.22 -7.32 -2.57
CA TYR A 22 -12.64 -8.27 -1.54
C TYR A 22 -13.46 -9.42 -2.13
N ALA A 23 -14.47 -9.11 -2.95
CA ALA A 23 -15.31 -10.11 -3.59
C ALA A 23 -14.50 -11.05 -4.50
N VAL A 24 -13.62 -10.50 -5.36
CA VAL A 24 -12.69 -11.29 -6.20
C VAL A 24 -11.88 -12.26 -5.35
N LEU A 25 -11.24 -11.79 -4.28
CA LEU A 25 -10.44 -12.63 -3.38
C LEU A 25 -11.29 -13.70 -2.68
N ARG A 26 -12.49 -13.35 -2.21
CA ARG A 26 -13.43 -14.30 -1.59
C ARG A 26 -13.87 -15.39 -2.55
N LEU A 27 -14.16 -15.02 -3.79
CA LEU A 27 -14.59 -15.93 -4.86
C LEU A 27 -13.46 -16.84 -5.33
N LEU A 28 -12.20 -16.38 -5.24
CA LEU A 28 -11.01 -17.21 -5.43
C LEU A 28 -10.72 -18.18 -4.27
N GLY A 29 -11.28 -17.94 -3.08
CA GLY A 29 -11.08 -18.78 -1.88
C GLY A 29 -10.17 -18.18 -0.82
N VAL A 30 -9.69 -16.94 -0.99
CA VAL A 30 -8.99 -16.17 0.07
C VAL A 30 -10.02 -15.68 1.08
N ARG A 31 -9.80 -15.89 2.40
CA ARG A 31 -10.84 -15.65 3.42
C ARG A 31 -10.49 -14.56 4.45
N GLY A 32 -11.51 -14.18 5.20
CA GLY A 32 -11.42 -13.37 6.42
C GLY A 32 -10.76 -11.99 6.22
N LEU A 33 -9.95 -11.61 7.21
CA LEU A 33 -9.25 -10.32 7.24
C LEU A 33 -8.21 -10.19 6.13
N LEU A 34 -7.65 -11.30 5.64
CA LEU A 34 -6.70 -11.27 4.53
C LEU A 34 -7.34 -10.74 3.25
N ALA A 35 -8.52 -11.27 2.88
CA ALA A 35 -9.27 -10.75 1.74
C ALA A 35 -9.68 -9.28 1.94
N LEU A 36 -10.03 -8.89 3.17
CA LEU A 36 -10.41 -7.51 3.49
C LEU A 36 -9.24 -6.53 3.30
N GLY A 37 -8.06 -6.87 3.81
CA GLY A 37 -6.89 -5.99 3.72
C GLY A 37 -6.21 -5.97 2.35
N ALA A 38 -6.20 -7.10 1.62
CA ALA A 38 -5.64 -7.16 0.27
C ALA A 38 -6.62 -6.71 -0.83
N GLY A 39 -7.92 -6.70 -0.54
CA GLY A 39 -8.99 -6.32 -1.47
C GLY A 39 -8.76 -4.98 -2.16
N PRO A 40 -8.45 -3.88 -1.43
CA PRO A 40 -8.19 -2.58 -2.03
C PRO A 40 -7.09 -2.58 -3.09
N ALA A 41 -6.01 -3.34 -2.89
CA ALA A 41 -4.94 -3.47 -3.87
C ALA A 41 -5.43 -4.20 -5.14
N VAL A 42 -6.26 -5.24 -4.97
CA VAL A 42 -6.88 -5.96 -6.10
C VAL A 42 -7.85 -5.06 -6.87
N THR A 43 -8.68 -4.27 -6.18
CA THR A 43 -9.55 -3.28 -6.83
C THR A 43 -8.70 -2.30 -7.65
N SER A 44 -7.64 -1.73 -7.06
CA SER A 44 -6.75 -0.81 -7.77
C SER A 44 -6.12 -1.45 -9.02
N GLY A 45 -5.67 -2.71 -8.92
CA GLY A 45 -5.06 -3.43 -10.04
C GLY A 45 -6.03 -3.71 -11.17
N VAL A 46 -7.22 -4.20 -10.84
CA VAL A 46 -8.28 -4.46 -11.82
C VAL A 46 -8.75 -3.15 -12.46
N SER A 47 -8.94 -2.07 -11.69
CA SER A 47 -9.32 -0.77 -12.23
C SER A 47 -8.29 -0.25 -13.23
N GLY A 48 -7.00 -0.33 -12.91
CA GLY A 48 -5.94 0.12 -13.82
C GLY A 48 -5.89 -0.67 -15.13
N VAL A 49 -6.00 -2.00 -15.05
CA VAL A 49 -6.03 -2.87 -16.25
C VAL A 49 -7.28 -2.60 -17.10
N LEU A 50 -8.45 -2.47 -16.47
CA LEU A 50 -9.68 -2.15 -17.18
C LEU A 50 -9.60 -0.78 -17.85
N ALA A 51 -9.07 0.25 -17.17
CA ALA A 51 -8.97 1.59 -17.73
C ALA A 51 -8.10 1.61 -19.00
N ILE A 52 -6.96 0.92 -18.98
CA ILE A 52 -6.11 0.74 -20.16
C ILE A 52 -6.87 -0.01 -21.27
N GLY A 53 -7.48 -1.15 -20.93
CA GLY A 53 -8.22 -1.97 -21.89
C GLY A 53 -9.39 -1.22 -22.54
N TYR A 54 -10.11 -0.41 -21.77
CA TYR A 54 -11.25 0.38 -22.23
C TYR A 54 -10.83 1.49 -23.19
N ALA A 55 -9.72 2.18 -22.92
CA ALA A 55 -9.17 3.16 -23.85
C ALA A 55 -8.81 2.52 -25.21
N LEU A 56 -8.24 1.30 -25.22
CA LEU A 56 -7.88 0.59 -26.44
C LEU A 56 -9.10 0.21 -27.32
N VAL A 57 -10.26 -0.02 -26.70
CA VAL A 57 -11.49 -0.40 -27.42
C VAL A 57 -12.49 0.76 -27.54
N GLY A 58 -12.11 1.97 -27.15
CA GLY A 58 -12.96 3.16 -27.19
C GLY A 58 -14.14 3.14 -26.21
N LEU A 59 -14.09 2.32 -25.15
CA LEU A 59 -15.13 2.28 -24.12
C LEU A 59 -14.91 3.39 -23.09
N ARG A 60 -15.93 4.20 -22.83
CA ARG A 60 -15.86 5.28 -21.84
C ARG A 60 -15.71 4.73 -20.42
N TRP A 61 -14.74 5.26 -19.68
CA TRP A 61 -14.59 5.08 -18.24
C TRP A 61 -15.68 5.83 -17.48
N SER A 62 -16.49 5.08 -16.74
CA SER A 62 -17.59 5.57 -15.92
C SER A 62 -17.77 4.63 -14.72
N LEU A 63 -18.60 5.02 -13.74
CA LEU A 63 -18.93 4.16 -12.61
C LEU A 63 -19.48 2.81 -13.09
N TRP A 64 -20.36 2.82 -14.10
CA TRP A 64 -21.03 1.64 -14.60
C TRP A 64 -20.09 0.72 -15.38
N SER A 65 -19.25 1.26 -16.27
CA SER A 65 -18.28 0.45 -17.00
C SER A 65 -17.21 -0.14 -16.07
N MET A 66 -16.79 0.60 -15.02
CA MET A 66 -15.92 0.06 -13.99
C MET A 66 -16.61 -1.08 -13.22
N LEU A 67 -17.83 -0.88 -12.72
CA LEU A 67 -18.57 -1.91 -11.98
C LEU A 67 -18.86 -3.16 -12.84
N ALA A 68 -19.18 -2.98 -14.13
CA ALA A 68 -19.39 -4.09 -15.06
C ALA A 68 -18.10 -4.90 -15.27
N GLY A 69 -16.96 -4.23 -15.45
CA GLY A 69 -15.66 -4.90 -15.57
C GLY A 69 -15.27 -5.62 -14.27
N MET A 70 -15.54 -5.02 -13.11
CA MET A 70 -15.34 -5.65 -11.81
C MET A 70 -16.23 -6.89 -11.62
N LEU A 71 -17.49 -6.83 -12.07
CA LEU A 71 -18.41 -7.96 -12.04
C LEU A 71 -17.92 -9.10 -12.93
N LEU A 72 -17.40 -8.79 -14.12
CA LEU A 72 -16.79 -9.78 -15.02
C LEU A 72 -15.60 -10.47 -14.36
N VAL A 73 -14.66 -9.71 -13.79
CA VAL A 73 -13.50 -10.30 -13.08
C VAL A 73 -13.96 -11.11 -11.87
N GLY A 74 -14.99 -10.65 -11.15
CA GLY A 74 -15.63 -11.41 -10.08
C GLY A 74 -16.23 -12.74 -10.55
N ALA A 75 -16.91 -12.75 -11.70
CA ALA A 75 -17.47 -13.97 -12.30
C ALA A 75 -16.36 -14.96 -12.71
N LEU A 76 -15.27 -14.47 -13.31
CA LEU A 76 -14.10 -15.29 -13.64
C LEU A 76 -13.44 -15.86 -12.39
N ALA A 77 -13.29 -15.06 -11.33
CA ALA A 77 -12.81 -15.50 -10.03
C ALA A 77 -13.71 -16.58 -9.41
N ALA A 78 -15.04 -16.42 -9.50
CA ALA A 78 -16.00 -17.40 -9.01
C ALA A 78 -15.92 -18.72 -9.79
N LEU A 79 -15.79 -18.65 -11.12
CA LEU A 79 -15.61 -19.81 -11.97
C LEU A 79 -14.32 -20.55 -11.60
N ALA A 80 -13.20 -19.83 -11.54
CA ALA A 80 -11.91 -20.41 -11.15
C ALA A 80 -11.95 -21.04 -9.76
N GLY A 81 -12.51 -20.34 -8.76
CA GLY A 81 -12.61 -20.85 -7.40
C GLY A 81 -13.52 -22.08 -7.26
N ARG A 82 -14.61 -22.15 -8.04
CA ARG A 82 -15.47 -23.33 -8.13
C ARG A 82 -14.78 -24.50 -8.81
N LEU A 83 -14.17 -24.29 -9.98
CA LEU A 83 -13.48 -25.33 -10.74
C LEU A 83 -12.29 -25.92 -9.96
N LEU A 84 -11.59 -25.10 -9.18
CA LEU A 84 -10.45 -25.52 -8.37
C LEU A 84 -10.85 -26.00 -6.96
N GLY A 85 -12.13 -25.90 -6.58
CA GLY A 85 -12.64 -26.30 -5.25
C GLY A 85 -12.09 -25.46 -4.08
N THR A 86 -11.49 -24.30 -4.35
CA THR A 86 -10.80 -23.48 -3.34
C THR A 86 -11.76 -22.73 -2.43
N THR A 87 -12.98 -22.45 -2.88
CA THR A 87 -14.00 -21.76 -2.07
C THR A 87 -14.47 -22.60 -0.89
N SER A 88 -14.43 -23.93 -1.00
CA SER A 88 -14.79 -24.87 0.06
C SER A 88 -13.60 -25.33 0.90
N ASP A 89 -12.35 -25.12 0.46
CA ASP A 89 -11.16 -25.61 1.16
C ASP A 89 -11.06 -24.99 2.57
N PRO A 90 -11.08 -25.81 3.65
CA PRO A 90 -11.02 -25.32 5.02
C PRO A 90 -9.71 -24.57 5.33
N ARG A 91 -8.62 -24.91 4.64
CA ARG A 91 -7.30 -24.28 4.84
C ARG A 91 -7.34 -22.79 4.51
N GLY A 92 -8.24 -22.37 3.61
CA GLY A 92 -8.49 -20.96 3.30
C GLY A 92 -8.85 -20.13 4.54
N ALA A 93 -9.51 -20.72 5.54
CA ALA A 93 -9.88 -20.02 6.77
C ALA A 93 -8.70 -19.82 7.74
N THR A 94 -7.68 -20.69 7.65
CA THR A 94 -6.57 -20.74 8.59
C THR A 94 -5.29 -20.09 8.05
N VAL A 95 -5.27 -19.67 6.78
CA VAL A 95 -4.11 -19.00 6.16
C VAL A 95 -3.76 -17.71 6.89
N ALA A 96 -4.79 -16.90 7.18
CA ALA A 96 -4.61 -15.63 7.86
C ALA A 96 -4.35 -15.80 9.36
N GLY A 97 -4.89 -16.83 10.00
CA GLY A 97 -4.65 -17.10 11.41
C GLY A 97 -5.09 -18.50 11.80
N GLU A 98 -4.53 -19.06 12.87
CA GLU A 98 -4.73 -20.48 13.24
C GLU A 98 -6.19 -20.84 13.54
N ARG A 99 -7.01 -19.83 13.88
CA ARG A 99 -8.45 -19.96 14.08
C ARG A 99 -9.19 -18.70 13.63
N PRO A 100 -10.51 -18.78 13.38
CA PRO A 100 -11.35 -17.59 13.27
C PRO A 100 -11.28 -16.72 14.53
N LEU A 101 -11.51 -15.42 14.35
CA LEU A 101 -11.71 -14.51 15.48
C LEU A 101 -12.99 -14.90 16.24
N ARG A 102 -12.89 -14.93 17.57
CA ARG A 102 -14.04 -15.08 18.48
C ARG A 102 -14.93 -13.84 18.37
N THR A 103 -16.20 -13.98 18.73
CA THR A 103 -17.15 -12.86 18.72
C THR A 103 -16.65 -11.65 19.51
N ARG A 104 -16.09 -11.87 20.71
CA ARG A 104 -15.47 -10.81 21.52
C ARG A 104 -14.32 -10.11 20.80
N GLU A 105 -13.46 -10.86 20.10
CA GLU A 105 -12.33 -10.29 19.36
C GLU A 105 -12.81 -9.48 18.15
N LYS A 106 -13.88 -9.91 17.48
CA LYS A 106 -14.51 -9.14 16.39
C LYS A 106 -15.13 -7.84 16.90
N VAL A 107 -15.83 -7.88 18.04
CA VAL A 107 -16.40 -6.69 18.68
C VAL A 107 -15.29 -5.71 19.04
N TRP A 108 -14.22 -6.19 19.70
CA TRP A 108 -13.08 -5.34 20.03
C TRP A 108 -12.41 -4.76 18.79
N LEU A 109 -12.20 -5.56 17.73
CA LEU A 109 -11.66 -5.06 16.46
C LEU A 109 -12.56 -3.96 15.87
N ALA A 110 -13.88 -4.12 15.90
CA ALA A 110 -14.80 -3.10 15.41
C ALA A 110 -14.72 -1.82 16.26
N LEU A 111 -14.65 -1.94 17.59
CA LEU A 111 -14.53 -0.81 18.51
C LEU A 111 -13.20 -0.06 18.34
N THR A 112 -12.08 -0.78 18.23
CA THR A 112 -10.77 -0.16 18.02
C THR A 112 -10.65 0.45 16.64
N TRP A 113 -11.28 -0.12 15.62
CA TRP A 113 -11.36 0.49 14.29
C TRP A 113 -12.21 1.75 14.31
N LEU A 114 -13.40 1.70 14.93
CA LEU A 114 -14.24 2.89 15.08
C LEU A 114 -13.50 4.02 15.81
N LEU A 115 -12.79 3.69 16.89
CA LEU A 115 -11.99 4.64 17.64
C LEU A 115 -10.81 5.17 16.81
N GLY A 116 -9.94 4.29 16.31
CA GLY A 116 -8.73 4.68 15.58
C GLY A 116 -9.04 5.36 14.25
N GLY A 117 -9.89 4.73 13.42
CA GLY A 117 -10.34 5.31 12.16
C GLY A 117 -11.16 6.58 12.34
N GLY A 118 -11.98 6.65 13.39
CA GLY A 118 -12.74 7.85 13.74
C GLY A 118 -11.85 9.01 14.18
N VAL A 119 -10.87 8.77 15.06
CA VAL A 119 -9.90 9.78 15.50
C VAL A 119 -9.04 10.26 14.33
N LEU A 120 -8.51 9.34 13.52
CA LEU A 120 -7.72 9.68 12.33
C LEU A 120 -8.54 10.49 11.31
N GLY A 121 -9.77 10.03 11.02
CA GLY A 121 -10.68 10.74 10.15
C GLY A 121 -11.03 12.12 10.68
N ALA A 122 -11.34 12.26 11.97
CA ALA A 122 -11.64 13.53 12.61
C ALA A 122 -10.45 14.50 12.56
N ALA A 123 -9.23 14.02 12.83
CA ALA A 123 -8.02 14.82 12.74
C ALA A 123 -7.80 15.35 11.31
N MET A 124 -7.99 14.50 10.29
CA MET A 124 -7.89 14.89 8.89
C MET A 124 -8.99 15.88 8.48
N MET A 125 -10.24 15.62 8.87
CA MET A 125 -11.37 16.52 8.60
C MET A 125 -11.16 17.90 9.24
N SER A 126 -10.64 17.93 10.47
CA SER A 126 -10.28 19.16 11.17
C SER A 126 -9.16 19.92 10.45
N GLY A 127 -8.08 19.22 10.09
CA GLY A 127 -6.95 19.82 9.38
C GLY A 127 -7.27 20.32 7.97
N MET A 128 -8.19 19.65 7.26
CA MET A 128 -8.66 20.06 5.93
C MET A 128 -9.75 21.13 5.98
N GLY A 129 -10.38 21.36 7.15
CA GLY A 129 -11.50 22.28 7.29
C GLY A 129 -12.77 21.74 6.63
N ARG A 130 -13.16 22.30 5.48
CA ARG A 130 -14.37 21.88 4.76
C ARG A 130 -14.06 20.81 3.72
N ALA A 131 -15.03 19.94 3.45
CA ALA A 131 -14.87 18.90 2.43
C ALA A 131 -14.54 19.47 1.03
N ASP A 132 -15.07 20.65 0.71
CA ASP A 132 -14.86 21.31 -0.58
C ASP A 132 -13.74 22.37 -0.59
N GLN A 133 -12.92 22.45 0.46
CA GLN A 133 -11.78 23.35 0.45
C GLN A 133 -10.66 22.80 -0.45
N PRO A 134 -10.22 23.56 -1.47
CA PRO A 134 -9.12 23.13 -2.32
C PRO A 134 -7.81 23.00 -1.52
N PRO A 135 -7.14 21.85 -1.56
CA PRO A 135 -5.85 21.68 -0.90
C PRO A 135 -4.79 22.60 -1.52
N GLN A 136 -4.06 23.32 -0.66
CA GLN A 136 -2.96 24.22 -1.04
C GLN A 136 -1.62 23.47 -1.03
N ALA A 137 -1.52 22.42 -1.85
CA ALA A 137 -0.30 21.64 -2.04
C ALA A 137 0.07 21.63 -3.53
N TRP A 138 1.36 21.53 -3.83
CA TRP A 138 1.86 21.60 -5.21
C TRP A 138 1.22 20.55 -6.14
N ASP A 139 1.26 19.27 -5.73
CA ASP A 139 0.73 18.17 -6.55
C ASP A 139 -0.80 18.18 -6.60
N ALA A 140 -1.46 18.87 -5.68
CA ALA A 140 -2.91 18.90 -5.61
C ALA A 140 -3.55 19.50 -6.87
N VAL A 141 -3.00 20.61 -7.36
CA VAL A 141 -3.52 21.29 -8.56
C VAL A 141 -3.49 20.37 -9.77
N PHE A 142 -2.39 19.63 -9.95
CA PHE A 142 -2.27 18.65 -11.03
C PHE A 142 -3.34 17.56 -10.90
N HIS A 143 -3.46 16.96 -9.71
CA HIS A 143 -4.37 15.84 -9.51
C HIS A 143 -5.86 16.21 -9.57
N LEU A 144 -6.24 17.41 -9.12
CA LEU A 144 -7.61 17.91 -9.27
C LEU A 144 -7.97 18.15 -10.74
N ASN A 145 -7.05 18.72 -11.53
CA ASN A 145 -7.23 18.85 -12.97
C ASN A 145 -7.34 17.47 -13.65
N ALA A 146 -6.48 16.52 -13.28
CA ALA A 146 -6.55 15.16 -13.81
C ALA A 146 -7.90 14.47 -13.51
N LEU A 147 -8.44 14.63 -12.29
CA LEU A 147 -9.79 14.14 -11.97
C LEU A 147 -10.86 14.75 -12.86
N TRP A 148 -10.75 16.06 -13.12
CA TRP A 148 -11.69 16.75 -13.99
C TRP A 148 -11.60 16.23 -15.44
N PHE A 149 -10.40 16.08 -15.98
CA PHE A 149 -10.19 15.53 -17.32
C PHE A 149 -10.69 14.09 -17.45
N VAL A 150 -10.46 13.23 -16.45
CA VAL A 150 -11.00 11.87 -16.45
C VAL A 150 -12.54 11.89 -16.46
N ARG A 151 -13.18 12.80 -15.71
CA ARG A 151 -14.64 12.95 -15.73
C ARG A 151 -15.16 13.43 -17.08
N GLU A 152 -14.46 14.36 -17.71
CA GLU A 152 -14.87 14.97 -18.97
C GLU A 152 -14.68 14.01 -20.15
N THR A 153 -13.46 13.53 -20.33
CA THR A 153 -13.07 12.64 -21.44
C THR A 153 -13.60 11.22 -21.25
N GLY A 154 -13.75 10.78 -20.00
CA GLY A 154 -14.03 9.39 -19.69
C GLY A 154 -12.87 8.47 -20.05
N ASP A 155 -11.63 8.96 -20.01
CA ASP A 155 -10.43 8.14 -20.14
C ASP A 155 -9.62 8.20 -18.84
N ALA A 156 -9.41 7.04 -18.22
CA ALA A 156 -8.59 6.88 -17.02
C ALA A 156 -7.34 6.04 -17.28
N SER A 157 -6.98 5.82 -18.55
CA SER A 157 -5.84 5.02 -18.95
C SER A 157 -4.54 5.62 -18.44
N SER A 158 -3.71 4.77 -17.83
CA SER A 158 -2.33 5.14 -17.50
C SER A 158 -1.44 5.31 -18.74
N LEU A 159 -1.94 4.94 -19.93
CA LEU A 159 -1.26 5.08 -21.21
C LEU A 159 -1.96 6.19 -22.02
N GLY A 160 -1.61 7.44 -21.75
CA GLY A 160 -2.08 8.58 -22.54
C GLY A 160 -3.44 9.18 -22.15
N GLY A 161 -4.17 8.62 -21.18
CA GLY A 161 -5.49 9.15 -20.78
C GLY A 161 -5.46 10.57 -20.21
N LEU A 162 -4.29 11.05 -19.77
CA LEU A 162 -4.08 12.42 -19.32
C LEU A 162 -3.43 13.34 -20.38
N ALA A 163 -3.31 12.90 -21.65
CA ALA A 163 -2.75 13.70 -22.74
C ALA A 163 -3.41 15.10 -22.91
N PRO A 164 -4.74 15.27 -22.68
CA PRO A 164 -5.37 16.59 -22.78
C PRO A 164 -4.81 17.63 -21.81
N MET A 165 -4.24 17.21 -20.67
CA MET A 165 -3.54 18.12 -19.74
C MET A 165 -2.27 18.73 -20.33
N TYR A 166 -1.76 18.13 -21.41
CA TYR A 166 -0.56 18.55 -22.13
C TYR A 166 -0.90 19.09 -23.52
N ALA A 167 -2.15 19.54 -23.73
CA ALA A 167 -2.67 19.98 -25.02
C ALA A 167 -2.47 18.93 -26.14
N ASP A 168 -2.56 17.64 -25.77
CA ASP A 168 -2.38 16.48 -26.64
C ASP A 168 -1.04 16.42 -27.38
N LYS A 169 -0.04 17.20 -26.93
CA LYS A 169 1.30 17.22 -27.52
C LYS A 169 2.13 16.00 -27.14
N VAL A 170 1.76 15.33 -26.05
CA VAL A 170 2.46 14.17 -25.52
C VAL A 170 1.44 13.20 -24.95
N GLN A 171 1.68 11.90 -25.10
CA GLN A 171 0.90 10.84 -24.44
C GLN A 171 1.75 10.18 -23.35
N PRO A 172 1.91 10.82 -22.17
CA PRO A 172 2.77 10.28 -21.14
C PRO A 172 2.14 9.02 -20.53
N PHE A 173 3.01 8.09 -20.12
CA PHE A 173 2.63 7.16 -19.06
C PHE A 173 2.43 7.95 -17.76
N TYR A 174 1.28 7.75 -17.12
CA TYR A 174 1.01 8.33 -15.80
C TYR A 174 0.20 7.36 -14.95
N PRO A 175 0.54 7.11 -13.67
CA PRO A 175 -0.22 6.19 -12.83
C PRO A 175 -1.59 6.76 -12.42
N ALA A 176 -2.60 6.51 -13.25
CA ALA A 176 -3.92 7.16 -13.17
C ALA A 176 -4.97 6.38 -12.36
N VAL A 177 -4.60 5.29 -11.65
CA VAL A 177 -5.57 4.43 -10.95
C VAL A 177 -6.36 5.18 -9.88
N TRP A 178 -5.69 6.02 -9.08
CA TRP A 178 -6.39 6.85 -8.09
C TRP A 178 -7.38 7.79 -8.78
N HIS A 179 -6.97 8.43 -9.88
CA HIS A 179 -7.82 9.32 -10.66
C HIS A 179 -9.04 8.60 -11.20
N GLY A 180 -8.85 7.42 -11.79
CA GLY A 180 -9.93 6.60 -12.36
C GLY A 180 -10.99 6.23 -11.34
N ILE A 181 -10.60 5.82 -10.13
CA ILE A 181 -11.55 5.42 -9.08
C ILE A 181 -12.27 6.65 -8.48
N VAL A 182 -11.52 7.71 -8.15
CA VAL A 182 -12.08 8.91 -7.49
C VAL A 182 -12.95 9.73 -8.46
N ALA A 183 -12.60 9.79 -9.74
CA ALA A 183 -13.37 10.54 -10.74
C ALA A 183 -14.80 10.01 -10.88
N VAL A 184 -15.00 8.70 -10.78
CA VAL A 184 -16.31 8.05 -10.95
C VAL A 184 -17.03 7.76 -9.63
N ALA A 185 -16.46 8.20 -8.51
CA ALA A 185 -17.06 7.99 -7.19
C ALA A 185 -18.41 8.71 -7.07
N PRO A 186 -19.48 8.03 -6.62
CA PRO A 186 -20.79 8.64 -6.51
C PRO A 186 -20.85 9.63 -5.34
N GLY A 187 -21.78 10.59 -5.42
CA GLY A 187 -22.07 11.51 -4.30
C GLY A 187 -21.17 12.74 -4.21
N PHE A 188 -20.41 13.06 -5.26
CA PHE A 188 -19.53 14.23 -5.32
C PHE A 188 -19.74 15.03 -6.60
N GLU A 189 -20.26 16.26 -6.48
CA GLU A 189 -20.50 17.16 -7.61
C GLU A 189 -19.19 17.62 -8.24
N ARG A 190 -18.23 18.06 -7.42
CA ARG A 190 -16.92 18.55 -7.85
C ARG A 190 -15.79 17.61 -7.41
N VAL A 191 -14.63 17.80 -8.02
CA VAL A 191 -13.45 16.94 -7.84
C VAL A 191 -12.76 17.16 -6.49
N THR A 192 -12.89 18.34 -5.89
CA THR A 192 -12.25 18.69 -4.62
C THR A 192 -12.79 17.86 -3.46
N GLU A 193 -14.10 17.80 -3.28
CA GLU A 193 -14.71 16.99 -2.23
C GLU A 193 -14.49 15.50 -2.45
N ALA A 194 -14.41 15.03 -3.70
CA ALA A 194 -14.07 13.65 -4.01
C ALA A 194 -12.61 13.33 -3.60
N ALA A 195 -11.66 14.21 -3.94
CA ALA A 195 -10.25 14.04 -3.59
C ALA A 195 -10.03 14.08 -2.07
N ASN A 196 -10.58 15.07 -1.37
CA ASN A 196 -10.48 15.19 0.08
C ASN A 196 -11.14 14.00 0.80
N SER A 197 -12.29 13.54 0.30
CA SER A 197 -12.96 12.33 0.82
C SER A 197 -12.14 11.07 0.59
N SER A 198 -11.44 10.98 -0.54
CA SER A 198 -10.53 9.85 -0.82
C SER A 198 -9.41 9.76 0.20
N SER A 199 -8.86 10.89 0.67
CA SER A 199 -7.84 10.92 1.71
C SER A 199 -8.30 10.20 2.98
N LEU A 200 -9.55 10.44 3.42
CA LEU A 200 -10.13 9.77 4.58
C LEU A 200 -10.23 8.26 4.37
N VAL A 201 -10.69 7.83 3.19
CA VAL A 201 -10.85 6.40 2.84
C VAL A 201 -9.50 5.69 2.77
N LEU A 202 -8.50 6.29 2.12
CA LEU A 202 -7.16 5.71 2.02
C LEU A 202 -6.54 5.49 3.40
N GLY A 203 -6.67 6.49 4.27
CA GLY A 203 -6.14 6.45 5.63
C GLY A 203 -6.90 5.53 6.58
N ALA A 204 -8.18 5.82 6.82
CA ALA A 204 -8.97 5.18 7.87
C ALA A 204 -9.54 3.80 7.47
N VAL A 205 -9.57 3.48 6.17
CA VAL A 205 -10.15 2.22 5.67
C VAL A 205 -9.10 1.36 4.99
N VAL A 206 -8.51 1.81 3.88
CA VAL A 206 -7.63 0.97 3.04
C VAL A 206 -6.37 0.55 3.79
N TRP A 207 -5.64 1.52 4.33
CA TRP A 207 -4.40 1.26 5.04
C TRP A 207 -4.62 0.46 6.33
N VAL A 208 -5.60 0.86 7.15
CA VAL A 208 -5.94 0.16 8.39
C VAL A 208 -6.37 -1.29 8.12
N ALA A 209 -7.19 -1.54 7.09
CA ALA A 209 -7.57 -2.90 6.69
C ALA A 209 -6.34 -3.76 6.33
N GLY A 210 -5.40 -3.17 5.59
CA GLY A 210 -4.12 -3.80 5.25
C GLY A 210 -3.30 -4.14 6.49
N LEU A 211 -3.17 -3.22 7.45
CA LEU A 211 -2.44 -3.44 8.69
C LEU A 211 -3.08 -4.53 9.56
N VAL A 212 -4.41 -4.55 9.65
CA VAL A 212 -5.17 -5.60 10.34
C VAL A 212 -4.92 -6.97 9.69
N ALA A 213 -4.88 -7.04 8.36
CA ALA A 213 -4.55 -8.28 7.64
C ALA A 213 -3.10 -8.71 7.88
N LEU A 214 -2.15 -7.79 7.79
CA LEU A 214 -0.72 -8.05 7.96
C LEU A 214 -0.43 -8.56 9.37
N THR A 215 -0.90 -7.86 10.41
CA THR A 215 -0.72 -8.27 11.81
C THR A 215 -1.36 -9.63 12.08
N ARG A 216 -2.53 -9.91 11.49
CA ARG A 216 -3.20 -11.21 11.63
C ARG A 216 -2.35 -12.33 11.04
N VAL A 217 -1.80 -12.14 9.84
CA VAL A 217 -0.97 -13.14 9.14
C VAL A 217 0.40 -13.30 9.81
N VAL A 218 0.99 -12.23 10.34
CA VAL A 218 2.28 -12.29 11.04
C VAL A 218 2.12 -13.04 12.36
N TYR A 219 1.07 -12.76 13.14
CA TYR A 219 0.83 -13.40 14.44
C TYR A 219 -0.43 -14.30 14.41
N PRO A 220 -0.40 -15.43 13.68
CA PRO A 220 -1.61 -16.21 13.39
C PRO A 220 -2.28 -16.80 14.63
N ALA A 221 -1.52 -17.08 15.70
CA ALA A 221 -2.03 -17.58 16.98
C ALA A 221 -2.70 -16.50 17.86
N ARG A 222 -2.45 -15.21 17.61
CA ARG A 222 -2.85 -14.12 18.51
C ARG A 222 -3.76 -13.12 17.80
N ALA A 223 -4.92 -12.85 18.39
CA ALA A 223 -5.84 -11.82 17.89
C ALA A 223 -5.43 -10.41 18.30
N LEU A 224 -4.80 -10.25 19.48
CA LEU A 224 -4.54 -8.95 20.09
C LEU A 224 -3.82 -7.95 19.17
N PRO A 225 -2.74 -8.30 18.44
CA PRO A 225 -2.09 -7.34 17.54
C PRO A 225 -3.04 -6.81 16.46
N ALA A 226 -3.83 -7.70 15.83
CA ALA A 226 -4.81 -7.31 14.82
C ALA A 226 -5.95 -6.47 15.40
N VAL A 227 -6.34 -6.71 16.65
CA VAL A 227 -7.35 -5.92 17.36
C VAL A 227 -6.83 -4.52 17.70
N LEU A 228 -5.58 -4.37 18.13
CA LEU A 228 -5.05 -3.07 18.59
C LEU A 228 -4.49 -2.18 17.48
N VAL A 229 -4.08 -2.76 16.34
CA VAL A 229 -3.41 -2.01 15.27
C VAL A 229 -4.20 -0.81 14.74
N PRO A 230 -5.55 -0.77 14.67
CA PRO A 230 -6.25 0.42 14.20
C PRO A 230 -6.02 1.66 15.07
N VAL A 231 -5.95 1.50 16.40
CA VAL A 231 -5.71 2.62 17.33
C VAL A 231 -4.24 3.03 17.30
N LEU A 232 -3.32 2.06 17.19
CA LEU A 232 -1.89 2.34 17.04
C LEU A 232 -1.61 3.10 15.74
N ALA A 233 -2.18 2.65 14.63
CA ALA A 233 -2.06 3.28 13.32
C ALA A 233 -2.56 4.74 13.33
N ALA A 234 -3.67 5.01 14.03
CA ALA A 234 -4.22 6.35 14.17
C ALA A 234 -3.33 7.31 14.98
N SER A 235 -2.37 6.80 15.76
CA SER A 235 -1.42 7.63 16.49
C SER A 235 -0.28 8.17 15.63
N TYR A 236 -0.06 7.58 14.43
CA TYR A 236 1.01 8.00 13.54
C TYR A 236 0.62 9.22 12.70
N VAL A 237 1.53 10.19 12.63
CA VAL A 237 1.38 11.41 11.83
C VAL A 237 1.94 11.21 10.42
N THR A 238 3.06 10.49 10.31
CA THR A 238 3.81 10.35 9.05
C THR A 238 2.98 9.75 7.90
N PHE A 239 2.21 8.68 8.17
CA PHE A 239 1.21 8.15 7.24
C PHE A 239 -0.09 7.90 8.00
N PRO A 240 -1.26 8.27 7.43
CA PRO A 240 -1.50 8.74 6.07
C PRO A 240 -1.41 10.25 5.88
N ALA A 241 -1.50 11.04 6.96
CA ALA A 241 -1.84 12.47 6.88
C ALA A 241 -0.90 13.25 5.95
N ILE A 242 0.41 13.10 6.08
CA ILE A 242 1.39 13.85 5.27
C ILE A 242 1.28 13.52 3.78
N ALA A 243 1.05 12.25 3.45
CA ALA A 243 0.95 11.80 2.06
C ALA A 243 -0.28 12.39 1.35
N VAL A 244 -1.42 12.40 2.04
CA VAL A 244 -2.73 12.74 1.46
C VAL A 244 -3.16 14.20 1.65
N SER A 245 -2.47 14.96 2.50
CA SER A 245 -2.75 16.39 2.69
C SER A 245 -1.58 17.28 2.28
N MET A 246 -0.48 17.24 3.04
CA MET A 246 0.61 18.21 2.88
C MET A 246 1.41 18.03 1.60
N LEU A 247 1.64 16.77 1.20
CA LEU A 247 2.24 16.47 -0.09
C LEU A 247 1.20 16.36 -1.21
N ALA A 248 -0.04 16.00 -0.86
CA ALA A 248 -1.12 15.67 -1.80
C ALA A 248 -0.70 14.68 -2.91
N VAL A 249 0.18 13.74 -2.59
CA VAL A 249 0.70 12.71 -3.52
C VAL A 249 -0.24 11.51 -3.58
N TRP A 250 -1.51 11.73 -3.91
CA TRP A 250 -2.56 10.71 -3.74
C TRP A 250 -2.31 9.37 -4.46
N PRO A 251 -1.80 9.30 -5.70
CA PRO A 251 -1.48 8.02 -6.32
C PRO A 251 -0.40 7.25 -5.53
N PHE A 252 0.63 7.95 -5.04
CA PHE A 252 1.64 7.36 -4.15
C PHE A 252 1.02 6.92 -2.81
N ALA A 253 0.16 7.75 -2.21
CA ALA A 253 -0.50 7.43 -0.95
C ALA A 253 -1.40 6.19 -1.07
N LEU A 254 -2.14 6.05 -2.16
CA LEU A 254 -2.90 4.84 -2.49
C LEU A 254 -2.00 3.62 -2.57
N SER A 255 -0.88 3.74 -3.30
CA SER A 255 0.08 2.65 -3.45
C SER A 255 0.62 2.20 -2.08
N VAL A 256 1.03 3.15 -1.23
CA VAL A 256 1.50 2.89 0.14
C VAL A 256 0.41 2.28 1.02
N ALA A 257 -0.82 2.79 0.95
CA ALA A 257 -1.96 2.26 1.70
C ALA A 257 -2.24 0.78 1.38
N CYS A 258 -1.97 0.35 0.14
CA CYS A 258 -2.14 -1.01 -0.33
C CYS A 258 -1.01 -1.97 0.07
N LEU A 259 0.15 -1.47 0.53
CA LEU A 259 1.32 -2.31 0.83
C LEU A 259 1.06 -3.34 1.93
N PRO A 260 0.48 -2.99 3.11
CA PRO A 260 0.35 -3.97 4.19
C PRO A 260 -0.53 -5.15 3.82
N GLY A 261 -1.65 -4.91 3.11
CA GLY A 261 -2.53 -5.96 2.60
C GLY A 261 -1.85 -6.84 1.54
N THR A 262 -1.06 -6.23 0.65
CA THR A 262 -0.30 -6.95 -0.38
C THR A 262 0.79 -7.83 0.27
N ILE A 263 1.53 -7.32 1.26
CA ILE A 263 2.52 -8.09 2.02
C ILE A 263 1.84 -9.24 2.79
N ALA A 264 0.66 -9.00 3.38
CA ALA A 264 -0.12 -10.06 4.01
C ALA A 264 -0.43 -11.19 3.03
N LEU A 265 -0.77 -10.85 1.77
CA LEU A 265 -1.03 -11.80 0.71
C LEU A 265 0.24 -12.51 0.22
N VAL A 266 1.41 -11.85 0.19
CA VAL A 266 2.71 -12.49 -0.05
C VAL A 266 2.96 -13.57 1.01
N ILE A 267 2.85 -13.23 2.30
CA ILE A 267 3.08 -14.20 3.38
C ILE A 267 2.09 -15.37 3.27
N ALA A 268 0.82 -15.08 3.02
CA ALA A 268 -0.22 -16.08 2.87
C ALA A 268 0.05 -17.05 1.71
N THR A 269 0.41 -16.52 0.54
CA THR A 269 0.71 -17.29 -0.68
C THR A 269 1.89 -18.25 -0.48
N LEU A 270 2.87 -17.85 0.32
CA LEU A 270 4.10 -18.62 0.57
C LEU A 270 3.98 -19.61 1.76
N ARG A 271 2.80 -19.75 2.38
CA ARG A 271 2.60 -20.72 3.47
C ARG A 271 2.52 -22.14 2.91
N GLY A 272 3.48 -22.99 3.29
CA GLY A 272 3.54 -24.40 2.88
C GLY A 272 2.41 -25.32 3.39
N LEU A 273 1.32 -24.77 3.94
CA LEU A 273 0.14 -25.51 4.35
C LEU A 273 -0.94 -25.55 3.25
N LEU A 274 -0.83 -24.70 2.22
CA LEU A 274 -1.82 -24.58 1.16
C LEU A 274 -1.79 -25.80 0.23
N SER A 275 -2.95 -26.18 -0.32
CA SER A 275 -3.05 -27.06 -1.49
C SER A 275 -2.46 -26.35 -2.72
N TRP A 276 -2.07 -27.06 -3.79
CA TRP A 276 -1.50 -26.40 -4.98
C TRP A 276 -2.53 -25.46 -5.64
N GLN A 277 -3.82 -25.82 -5.59
CA GLN A 277 -4.93 -24.99 -6.04
C GLN A 277 -5.01 -23.69 -5.26
N LEU A 278 -4.89 -23.75 -3.92
CA LEU A 278 -4.88 -22.56 -3.09
C LEU A 278 -3.65 -21.69 -3.35
N HIS A 279 -2.48 -22.28 -3.58
CA HIS A 279 -1.29 -21.51 -4.00
C HIS A 279 -1.57 -20.76 -5.32
N LEU A 280 -2.16 -21.43 -6.31
CA LEU A 280 -2.46 -20.83 -7.61
C LEU A 280 -3.40 -19.62 -7.49
N VAL A 281 -4.51 -19.76 -6.77
CA VAL A 281 -5.48 -18.66 -6.62
C VAL A 281 -4.98 -17.53 -5.72
N HIS A 282 -4.18 -17.82 -4.69
CA HIS A 282 -3.52 -16.79 -3.88
C HIS A 282 -2.48 -16.05 -4.71
N ALA A 283 -1.72 -16.76 -5.56
CA ALA A 283 -0.78 -16.15 -6.49
C ALA A 283 -1.49 -15.27 -7.53
N ALA A 284 -2.64 -15.70 -8.07
CA ALA A 284 -3.45 -14.87 -8.96
C ALA A 284 -3.94 -13.59 -8.26
N GLY A 285 -4.46 -13.70 -7.04
CA GLY A 285 -4.84 -12.55 -6.23
C GLY A 285 -3.64 -11.64 -5.91
N LEU A 286 -2.46 -12.22 -5.66
CA LEU A 286 -1.23 -11.48 -5.41
C LEU A 286 -0.77 -10.72 -6.66
N VAL A 287 -0.84 -11.32 -7.84
CA VAL A 287 -0.52 -10.63 -9.11
C VAL A 287 -1.43 -9.41 -9.30
N LEU A 288 -2.74 -9.55 -9.05
CA LEU A 288 -3.66 -8.41 -9.12
C LEU A 288 -3.33 -7.34 -8.07
N ALA A 289 -3.01 -7.74 -6.83
CA ALA A 289 -2.65 -6.82 -5.76
C ALA A 289 -1.35 -6.05 -6.06
N VAL A 290 -0.30 -6.75 -6.53
CA VAL A 290 0.97 -6.14 -6.96
C VAL A 290 0.73 -5.20 -8.14
N THR A 291 -0.08 -5.62 -9.12
CA THR A 291 -0.47 -4.76 -10.24
C THR A 291 -1.14 -3.49 -9.74
N GLY A 292 -2.01 -3.58 -8.73
CA GLY A 292 -2.62 -2.42 -8.09
C GLY A 292 -1.64 -1.48 -7.40
N VAL A 293 -0.67 -2.03 -6.66
CA VAL A 293 0.40 -1.23 -6.04
C VAL A 293 1.21 -0.48 -7.11
N VAL A 294 1.62 -1.17 -8.18
CA VAL A 294 2.47 -0.59 -9.23
C VAL A 294 1.71 0.41 -10.10
N LEU A 295 0.50 0.07 -10.55
CA LEU A 295 -0.31 0.98 -11.38
C LEU A 295 -0.86 2.17 -10.56
N ALA A 296 -1.02 2.03 -9.24
CA ALA A 296 -1.30 3.17 -8.37
C ALA A 296 -0.13 4.15 -8.31
N HIS A 297 1.11 3.64 -8.22
CA HIS A 297 2.32 4.44 -8.36
C HIS A 297 3.57 3.55 -8.53
N PRO A 298 4.48 3.80 -9.49
CA PRO A 298 5.66 2.96 -9.71
C PRO A 298 6.57 2.82 -8.49
N SER A 299 6.79 3.89 -7.72
CA SER A 299 7.55 3.82 -6.45
C SER A 299 6.97 2.83 -5.43
N GLY A 300 5.70 2.44 -5.55
CA GLY A 300 5.10 1.37 -4.78
C GLY A 300 5.77 0.02 -4.95
N LEU A 301 6.29 -0.28 -6.15
CA LEU A 301 7.07 -1.50 -6.40
C LEU A 301 8.31 -1.52 -5.51
N PHE A 302 9.06 -0.42 -5.51
CA PHE A 302 10.28 -0.29 -4.71
C PHE A 302 9.96 -0.35 -3.22
N SER A 303 8.85 0.27 -2.77
CA SER A 303 8.37 0.16 -1.40
C SER A 303 8.01 -1.28 -1.02
N LEU A 304 7.30 -1.99 -1.90
CA LEU A 304 6.94 -3.39 -1.68
C LEU A 304 8.18 -4.28 -1.60
N VAL A 305 9.13 -4.10 -2.51
CA VAL A 305 10.40 -4.84 -2.55
C VAL A 305 11.22 -4.56 -1.29
N LEU A 306 11.36 -3.29 -0.89
CA LEU A 306 12.08 -2.89 0.33
C LEU A 306 11.54 -3.63 1.57
N LEU A 307 10.21 -3.73 1.69
CA LEU A 307 9.55 -4.36 2.84
C LEU A 307 9.45 -5.89 2.72
N ALA A 308 9.39 -6.45 1.51
CA ALA A 308 9.19 -7.88 1.29
C ALA A 308 10.51 -8.67 1.13
N VAL A 309 11.59 -8.06 0.62
CA VAL A 309 12.88 -8.76 0.41
C VAL A 309 13.44 -9.37 1.71
N PRO A 310 13.41 -8.69 2.87
CA PRO A 310 13.83 -9.30 4.13
C PRO A 310 13.03 -10.56 4.48
N LEU A 311 11.70 -10.53 4.26
CA LEU A 311 10.83 -11.69 4.45
C LEU A 311 11.22 -12.84 3.50
N LEU A 312 11.31 -12.56 2.19
CA LEU A 312 11.64 -13.56 1.17
C LEU A 312 13.01 -14.20 1.45
N THR A 313 13.98 -13.40 1.86
CA THR A 313 15.32 -13.86 2.23
C THR A 313 15.29 -14.80 3.43
N VAL A 314 14.49 -14.49 4.46
CA VAL A 314 14.32 -15.37 5.64
C VAL A 314 13.61 -16.67 5.25
N LEU A 315 12.58 -16.63 4.41
CA LEU A 315 11.86 -17.83 3.96
C LEU A 315 12.77 -18.74 3.13
N LEU A 316 13.48 -18.17 2.15
CA LEU A 316 14.45 -18.89 1.34
C LEU A 316 15.57 -19.48 2.19
N GLY A 317 16.17 -18.67 3.08
CA GLY A 317 17.23 -19.12 3.97
C GLY A 317 16.80 -20.26 4.90
N ARG A 318 15.55 -20.23 5.41
CA ARG A 318 15.00 -21.34 6.20
C ARG A 318 14.85 -22.62 5.37
N GLN A 319 14.37 -22.51 4.14
CA GLN A 319 14.23 -23.64 3.23
C GLN A 319 15.59 -24.23 2.84
N MET A 320 16.55 -23.37 2.48
CA MET A 320 17.91 -23.77 2.10
C MET A 320 18.68 -24.36 3.29
N ARG A 321 18.47 -23.85 4.51
CA ARG A 321 19.04 -24.46 5.72
C ARG A 321 18.51 -25.87 5.97
N ARG A 322 17.23 -26.14 5.66
CA ARG A 322 16.67 -27.51 5.71
C ARG A 322 17.32 -28.39 4.65
N GLN A 323 17.39 -27.95 3.40
CA GLN A 323 18.04 -28.71 2.32
C GLN A 323 19.52 -29.01 2.60
N SER A 324 20.26 -28.04 3.15
CA SER A 324 21.65 -28.24 3.55
C SER A 324 21.80 -29.32 4.63
N ARG A 325 20.83 -29.46 5.54
CA ARG A 325 20.82 -30.53 6.55
C ARG A 325 20.48 -31.90 5.96
N HIS A 326 19.86 -31.93 4.78
CA HIS A 326 19.57 -33.15 4.02
C HIS A 326 20.66 -33.46 2.97
N GLY A 327 21.89 -32.95 3.15
CA GLY A 327 23.04 -33.29 2.30
C GLY A 327 23.27 -32.38 1.08
N SER A 328 22.35 -31.46 0.78
CA SER A 328 22.43 -30.58 -0.41
C SER A 328 23.07 -29.21 -0.11
N ARG A 329 24.18 -29.19 0.64
CA ARG A 329 24.81 -27.92 1.08
C ARG A 329 25.27 -27.04 -0.10
N ALA A 330 25.85 -27.64 -1.13
CA ALA A 330 26.31 -26.90 -2.31
C ALA A 330 25.14 -26.19 -3.02
N VAL A 331 24.01 -26.88 -3.21
CA VAL A 331 22.78 -26.30 -3.79
C VAL A 331 22.25 -25.17 -2.91
N ALA A 332 22.19 -25.38 -1.59
CA ALA A 332 21.73 -24.36 -0.65
C ALA A 332 22.58 -23.07 -0.72
N VAL A 333 23.91 -23.20 -0.79
CA VAL A 333 24.82 -22.07 -0.96
C VAL A 333 24.62 -21.41 -2.33
N ALA A 334 24.58 -22.20 -3.41
CA ALA A 334 24.40 -21.69 -4.77
C ALA A 334 23.10 -20.90 -4.92
N VAL A 335 21.99 -21.39 -4.37
CA VAL A 335 20.69 -20.71 -4.42
C VAL A 335 20.70 -19.42 -3.59
N MET A 336 21.32 -19.42 -2.41
CA MET A 336 21.42 -18.20 -1.60
C MET A 336 22.35 -17.17 -2.23
N THR A 337 23.47 -17.58 -2.81
CA THR A 337 24.36 -16.71 -3.58
C THR A 337 23.63 -16.15 -4.80
N GLY A 338 22.93 -17.00 -5.56
CA GLY A 338 22.11 -16.58 -6.70
C GLY A 338 21.03 -15.57 -6.31
N TRP A 339 20.38 -15.76 -5.16
CA TRP A 339 19.40 -14.80 -4.61
C TRP A 339 20.03 -13.43 -4.33
N VAL A 340 21.19 -13.40 -3.65
CA VAL A 340 21.90 -12.14 -3.36
C VAL A 340 22.35 -11.46 -4.64
N VAL A 341 22.95 -12.21 -5.58
CA VAL A 341 23.37 -11.70 -6.89
C VAL A 341 22.18 -11.16 -7.67
N ALA A 342 21.02 -11.83 -7.65
CA ALA A 342 19.82 -11.38 -8.31
C ALA A 342 19.29 -10.06 -7.71
N VAL A 343 19.23 -9.94 -6.38
CA VAL A 343 18.79 -8.70 -5.71
C VAL A 343 19.73 -7.55 -6.05
N VAL A 344 21.04 -7.75 -5.92
CA VAL A 344 22.05 -6.72 -6.24
C VAL A 344 22.03 -6.37 -7.73
N GLY A 345 21.96 -7.37 -8.60
CA GLY A 345 21.94 -7.19 -10.05
C GLY A 345 20.69 -6.44 -10.53
N VAL A 346 19.52 -6.73 -9.96
CA VAL A 346 18.28 -5.99 -10.26
C VAL A 346 18.39 -4.54 -9.81
N ILE A 347 18.93 -4.28 -8.61
CA ILE A 347 19.14 -2.89 -8.14
C ILE A 347 20.12 -2.16 -9.08
N ALA A 348 21.26 -2.77 -9.41
CA ALA A 348 22.25 -2.19 -10.31
C ALA A 348 21.68 -1.89 -11.71
N PHE A 349 20.88 -2.82 -12.25
CA PHE A 349 20.15 -2.62 -13.51
C PHE A 349 19.17 -1.46 -13.41
N LEU A 350 18.35 -1.40 -12.36
CA LEU A 350 17.33 -0.35 -12.19
C LEU A 350 17.92 1.04 -12.04
N VAL A 351 19.05 1.18 -11.32
CA VAL A 351 19.78 2.46 -11.21
C VAL A 351 20.33 2.92 -12.58
N SER A 352 20.57 1.98 -13.49
CA SER A 352 21.07 2.25 -14.84
C SER A 352 19.96 2.29 -15.90
N PHE A 353 18.70 2.04 -15.52
CA PHE A 353 17.59 1.93 -16.46
C PHE A 353 16.98 3.32 -16.74
N PRO A 354 17.03 3.84 -17.99
CA PRO A 354 16.69 5.24 -18.27
C PRO A 354 15.30 5.69 -17.79
N PRO A 355 14.22 4.90 -17.94
CA PRO A 355 12.91 5.29 -17.42
C PRO A 355 12.88 5.48 -15.89
N VAL A 356 13.74 4.79 -15.15
CA VAL A 356 13.87 4.93 -13.70
C VAL A 356 14.79 6.10 -13.35
N GLN A 357 15.84 6.35 -14.14
CA GLN A 357 16.69 7.53 -13.97
C GLN A 357 15.91 8.83 -14.06
N ALA A 358 14.90 8.93 -14.93
CA ALA A 358 14.00 10.09 -14.98
C ALA A 358 13.33 10.44 -13.64
N ILE A 359 13.14 9.44 -12.76
CA ILE A 359 12.63 9.63 -11.38
C ILE A 359 13.77 10.00 -10.43
N MET A 360 14.94 9.36 -10.60
CA MET A 360 16.09 9.50 -9.71
C MET A 360 16.84 10.83 -9.90
N ASP A 361 16.84 11.37 -11.11
CA ASP A 361 17.51 12.63 -11.48
C ASP A 361 16.79 13.87 -10.93
N TYR A 362 15.62 13.68 -10.32
CA TYR A 362 14.90 14.74 -9.62
C TYR A 362 15.69 15.17 -8.37
N GLN A 363 16.54 16.18 -8.52
CA GLN A 363 17.38 16.66 -7.43
C GLN A 363 16.55 17.30 -6.33
N ARG A 364 16.75 16.83 -5.10
CA ARG A 364 16.20 17.44 -3.89
C ARG A 364 17.33 17.74 -2.91
N GLY A 365 17.20 18.86 -2.21
CA GLY A 365 18.13 19.25 -1.14
C GLY A 365 18.23 18.18 -0.06
N GLY A 366 19.33 18.20 0.68
CA GLY A 366 19.60 17.36 1.83
C GLY A 366 20.18 18.21 2.96
N GLN A 367 20.34 17.61 4.14
CA GLN A 367 20.96 18.27 5.30
C GLN A 367 22.42 17.85 5.43
N ASP A 368 23.29 18.73 5.93
CA ASP A 368 24.72 18.43 6.15
C ASP A 368 24.97 17.33 7.20
N SER A 369 23.93 16.91 7.94
CA SER A 369 24.02 15.82 8.92
C SER A 369 22.74 15.00 9.00
N TYR A 370 22.88 13.77 9.50
CA TYR A 370 21.73 12.89 9.76
C TYR A 370 21.00 13.17 11.07
N LEU A 371 21.57 14.01 11.95
CA LEU A 371 21.03 14.24 13.31
C LEU A 371 19.60 14.79 13.29
N PRO A 372 19.23 15.80 12.46
CA PRO A 372 17.85 16.25 12.35
C PRO A 372 16.91 15.12 11.89
N GLY A 373 17.35 14.31 10.93
CA GLY A 373 16.58 13.16 10.44
C GLY A 373 16.31 12.13 11.53
N ILE A 374 17.33 11.77 12.31
CA ILE A 374 17.21 10.85 13.45
C ILE A 374 16.26 11.42 14.49
N GLY A 375 16.43 12.70 14.86
CA GLY A 375 15.56 13.39 15.80
C GLY A 375 14.10 13.35 15.37
N SER A 376 13.82 13.69 14.10
CA SER A 376 12.48 13.64 13.54
C SER A 376 11.87 12.24 13.56
N LEU A 377 12.62 11.20 13.20
CA LEU A 377 12.13 9.81 13.25
C LEU A 377 11.80 9.37 14.69
N LEU A 378 12.59 9.77 15.68
CA LEU A 378 12.37 9.41 17.09
C LEU A 378 11.12 10.05 17.70
N ILE A 379 10.61 11.13 17.11
CA ILE A 379 9.43 11.85 17.62
C ILE A 379 8.22 11.77 16.68
N ASP A 380 8.29 10.97 15.61
CA ASP A 380 7.29 10.92 14.52
C ASP A 380 7.02 12.29 13.90
N HIS A 381 8.08 13.08 13.70
CA HIS A 381 8.00 14.38 13.04
C HIS A 381 8.12 14.24 11.52
N PRO A 382 7.18 14.80 10.75
CA PRO A 382 7.22 14.80 9.29
C PRO A 382 8.48 15.47 8.72
N LEU A 383 9.22 14.72 7.91
CA LEU A 383 10.41 15.21 7.19
C LEU A 383 10.03 16.02 5.94
N ILE A 384 9.39 17.18 6.14
CA ILE A 384 9.03 18.14 5.09
C ILE A 384 9.57 19.54 5.42
N TYR A 385 9.79 20.36 4.38
CA TYR A 385 10.52 21.63 4.47
C TYR A 385 9.90 22.68 5.40
N VAL A 386 8.58 22.60 5.66
CA VAL A 386 7.84 23.55 6.51
C VAL A 386 6.86 22.77 7.38
N TYR A 387 7.34 22.17 8.46
CA TYR A 387 6.48 21.59 9.50
C TYR A 387 7.00 21.94 10.89
N LYS A 388 6.33 22.89 11.55
CA LYS A 388 6.63 23.23 12.93
C LYS A 388 6.41 21.99 13.80
N ILE A 389 7.32 21.73 14.75
CA ILE A 389 7.11 20.69 15.75
C ILE A 389 5.94 21.13 16.63
N THR A 390 4.76 20.56 16.38
CA THR A 390 3.54 20.80 17.16
C THR A 390 3.10 19.57 17.95
N SER A 391 3.68 18.40 17.64
CA SER A 391 3.37 17.12 18.27
C SER A 391 4.61 16.22 18.32
N VAL A 392 4.67 15.36 19.33
CA VAL A 392 5.75 14.40 19.58
C VAL A 392 5.13 13.06 19.98
N ASN A 393 5.43 11.99 19.25
CA ASN A 393 4.88 10.65 19.52
C ASN A 393 5.90 9.71 20.20
N LEU A 394 6.38 10.08 21.40
CA LEU A 394 7.33 9.24 22.14
C LEU A 394 6.74 7.88 22.53
N VAL A 395 5.42 7.83 22.76
CA VAL A 395 4.72 6.57 23.07
C VAL A 395 4.85 5.60 21.89
N GLY A 396 4.59 6.07 20.67
CA GLY A 396 4.80 5.29 19.45
C GLY A 396 6.23 4.76 19.35
N THR A 397 7.23 5.63 19.54
CA THR A 397 8.65 5.24 19.52
C THR A 397 8.99 4.17 20.55
N VAL A 398 8.52 4.31 21.79
CA VAL A 398 8.73 3.30 22.84
C VAL A 398 8.07 1.96 22.46
N LEU A 399 6.86 1.99 21.90
CA LEU A 399 6.16 0.78 21.44
C LEU A 399 6.89 0.10 20.28
N VAL A 400 7.45 0.85 19.33
CA VAL A 400 8.30 0.32 18.25
C VAL A 400 9.52 -0.37 18.83
N LEU A 401 10.26 0.29 19.72
CA LEU A 401 11.46 -0.28 20.34
C LEU A 401 11.15 -1.53 21.16
N LEU A 402 10.04 -1.53 21.90
CA LEU A 402 9.54 -2.72 22.57
C LEU A 402 9.20 -3.83 21.57
N GLY A 403 8.51 -3.51 20.47
CA GLY A 403 8.19 -4.43 19.39
C GLY A 403 9.44 -5.07 18.78
N VAL A 404 10.47 -4.27 18.51
CA VAL A 404 11.80 -4.72 18.05
C VAL A 404 12.40 -5.68 19.06
N GLY A 405 12.48 -5.29 20.35
CA GLY A 405 13.01 -6.13 21.43
C GLY A 405 12.29 -7.47 21.54
N LEU A 406 10.96 -7.47 21.55
CA LEU A 406 10.13 -8.68 21.63
C LEU A 406 10.29 -9.59 20.41
N THR A 407 10.38 -9.01 19.21
CA THR A 407 10.53 -9.73 17.94
C THR A 407 11.90 -10.40 17.84
N VAL A 408 12.96 -9.70 18.27
CA VAL A 408 14.32 -10.24 18.35
C VAL A 408 14.41 -11.34 19.41
N ALA A 409 13.94 -11.07 20.63
CA ALA A 409 13.99 -12.01 21.75
C ALA A 409 13.22 -13.31 21.50
N ARG A 410 12.02 -13.21 20.90
CA ARG A 410 11.18 -14.40 20.59
C ARG A 410 11.51 -15.10 19.28
N ALA A 411 12.52 -14.64 18.55
CA ALA A 411 12.93 -15.20 17.26
C ALA A 411 11.81 -15.35 16.21
N HIS A 412 10.80 -14.49 16.30
CA HIS A 412 9.60 -14.53 15.47
C HIS A 412 9.44 -13.20 14.74
N ALA A 413 9.17 -13.23 13.43
CA ALA A 413 8.98 -12.05 12.59
C ALA A 413 10.16 -11.05 12.53
N ARG A 414 11.41 -11.48 12.78
CA ARG A 414 12.64 -10.63 12.71
C ARG A 414 12.83 -9.89 11.38
N TRP A 415 12.23 -10.37 10.30
CA TRP A 415 12.25 -9.70 9.01
C TRP A 415 11.58 -8.31 9.05
N LEU A 416 10.62 -8.09 9.97
CA LEU A 416 10.03 -6.77 10.20
C LEU A 416 11.06 -5.77 10.72
N VAL A 417 11.94 -6.20 11.63
CA VAL A 417 13.04 -5.36 12.15
C VAL A 417 14.02 -5.00 11.03
N ALA A 418 14.35 -5.97 10.17
CA ALA A 418 15.20 -5.71 9.01
C ALA A 418 14.54 -4.75 8.00
N SER A 419 13.23 -4.88 7.78
CA SER A 419 12.46 -3.98 6.91
C SER A 419 12.37 -2.57 7.48
N LEU A 420 12.11 -2.44 8.78
CA LEU A 420 12.13 -1.18 9.52
C LEU A 420 13.49 -0.50 9.44
N ALA A 421 14.58 -1.24 9.71
CA ALA A 421 15.93 -0.72 9.63
C ALA A 421 16.28 -0.25 8.21
N ALA A 422 15.86 -0.99 7.17
CA ALA A 422 16.08 -0.60 5.79
C ALA A 422 15.30 0.67 5.41
N ALA A 423 14.04 0.79 5.83
CA ALA A 423 13.23 1.99 5.63
C ALA A 423 13.81 3.22 6.35
N VAL A 424 14.25 3.05 7.61
CA VAL A 424 14.93 4.10 8.38
C VAL A 424 16.24 4.52 7.70
N ALA A 425 17.08 3.56 7.30
CA ALA A 425 18.34 3.85 6.63
C ALA A 425 18.15 4.63 5.33
N LEU A 426 17.20 4.21 4.47
CA LEU A 426 16.89 4.92 3.23
C LEU A 426 16.27 6.31 3.48
N THR A 427 15.45 6.45 4.51
CA THR A 427 14.90 7.76 4.91
C THR A 427 16.03 8.71 5.33
N LEU A 428 16.99 8.23 6.11
CA LEU A 428 18.14 9.02 6.54
C LEU A 428 19.07 9.33 5.36
N LEU A 429 19.31 8.37 4.45
CA LEU A 429 20.08 8.62 3.22
C LEU A 429 19.44 9.71 2.35
N ALA A 430 18.11 9.73 2.24
CA ALA A 430 17.40 10.78 1.51
C ALA A 430 17.54 12.16 2.20
N ALA A 431 17.44 12.18 3.53
CA ALA A 431 17.39 13.40 4.34
C ALA A 431 18.76 14.02 4.62
N GLY A 432 19.80 13.20 4.63
CA GLY A 432 21.16 13.59 4.99
C GLY A 432 21.97 14.20 3.84
N PRO A 433 23.31 14.12 3.91
CA PRO A 433 24.19 14.89 3.06
C PRO A 433 24.06 14.55 1.57
N PRO A 434 23.87 15.55 0.69
CA PRO A 434 23.72 15.34 -0.75
C PRO A 434 24.87 14.60 -1.43
N GLU A 435 26.08 14.75 -0.93
CA GLU A 435 27.32 14.19 -1.46
C GLU A 435 27.51 12.70 -1.17
N ASN A 436 26.66 12.09 -0.33
CA ASN A 436 26.77 10.66 -0.05
C ASN A 436 26.42 9.85 -1.33
N PRO A 437 27.33 9.03 -1.88
CA PRO A 437 27.07 8.28 -3.11
C PRO A 437 25.93 7.25 -2.96
N LEU A 438 25.66 6.75 -1.75
CA LEU A 438 24.56 5.82 -1.49
C LEU A 438 23.18 6.50 -1.50
N ARG A 439 23.13 7.84 -1.52
CA ARG A 439 21.88 8.62 -1.61
C ARG A 439 21.09 8.28 -2.87
N ILE A 440 21.76 7.83 -3.93
CA ILE A 440 21.13 7.36 -5.17
C ILE A 440 20.07 6.26 -4.93
N LEU A 441 20.23 5.43 -3.88
CA LEU A 441 19.27 4.39 -3.53
C LEU A 441 17.92 4.95 -3.06
N ALA A 442 17.89 6.20 -2.57
CA ALA A 442 16.65 6.90 -2.26
C ALA A 442 15.97 7.50 -3.50
N GLY A 443 16.65 7.52 -4.66
CA GLY A 443 16.15 8.08 -5.90
C GLY A 443 14.86 7.43 -6.41
N PHE A 444 14.63 6.16 -6.09
CA PHE A 444 13.38 5.44 -6.38
C PHE A 444 12.12 6.10 -5.76
N TRP A 445 12.32 6.99 -4.77
CA TRP A 445 11.31 7.82 -4.12
C TRP A 445 11.60 9.32 -4.31
N TYR A 446 12.16 9.71 -5.47
CA TYR A 446 12.50 11.09 -5.83
C TYR A 446 13.46 11.74 -4.83
N THR A 447 14.25 10.93 -4.11
CA THR A 447 15.11 11.38 -3.01
C THR A 447 14.33 12.22 -1.98
N GLN A 448 13.04 11.93 -1.80
CA GLN A 448 12.16 12.65 -0.88
C GLN A 448 12.01 11.86 0.43
N PRO A 449 12.59 12.34 1.55
CA PRO A 449 12.54 11.61 2.82
C PRO A 449 11.12 11.35 3.31
N SER A 450 10.21 12.31 3.13
CA SER A 450 8.80 12.16 3.53
C SER A 450 8.04 11.08 2.77
N ARG A 451 8.51 10.63 1.59
CA ARG A 451 7.91 9.48 0.88
C ARG A 451 8.38 8.15 1.47
N ILE A 452 9.64 8.06 1.89
CA ILE A 452 10.23 6.84 2.45
C ILE A 452 9.86 6.68 3.93
N ASN A 453 9.78 7.78 4.69
CA ASN A 453 9.39 7.76 6.10
C ASN A 453 8.01 7.10 6.31
N GLN A 454 7.10 7.22 5.33
CA GLN A 454 5.79 6.55 5.35
C GLN A 454 5.87 5.01 5.39
N LEU A 455 7.02 4.44 5.01
CA LEU A 455 7.29 3.00 5.01
C LEU A 455 7.87 2.49 6.34
N VAL A 456 8.18 3.39 7.27
CA VAL A 456 8.48 3.08 8.67
C VAL A 456 7.16 2.67 9.33
N LEU A 457 6.63 1.54 8.86
CA LEU A 457 5.40 0.92 9.31
C LEU A 457 5.67 0.19 10.63
N VAL A 458 4.83 0.43 11.62
CA VAL A 458 5.00 -0.03 13.00
C VAL A 458 4.14 -1.24 13.32
#